data_AF-A0A2D6MWM8-F1
#
_entry.id   AF-A0A2D6MWM8-F1
#
_cell.length_a   1.000
_cell.length_b   1.000
_cell.length_c   1.000
_cell.angle_alpha   90.00
_cell.angle_beta   90.00
_cell.angle_gamma   90.00
#
_symmetry.space_group_name_H-M   'P 1'
#
loop_
_entity.id
_entity.type
_entity.pdbx_description
1 polymer ?
#
loop_
_entity_poly.entity_id
_entity_poly.type
_entity_poly.pdbx_seq_one_letter_code
_entity_poly.pdbx_strand_id
1 'polypeptide(L)'
;MKSRARELCDRHGYPQALSDVLEEVVALAVAHLGDVVSIVLSPSTSTGDFLWRHVGNEVELLSDIDGFIFVSASNADVEGFASAVRRLTDEVGGSMFHVDLAPSPVRALGRLPKTYQFVETGRAGFVLYGESPLPRFPRTFDPRASRQAFLMNLWKPLRCGFLAPDSDALAQAAARLLLDIPILASSERGECLPGHRARAQWFLDERPAPLGEDEEIAAAVAAAHAAREDPPGSVERLEPLLHPAIMRTVALLDGQGPFPADPGPAAVERLASWLPPRTPRRVFGELRSVLRRPTRPLADLHWLRDRKEASAGAALLGLFAYAASGPAGPPPEGIRERLSEFARRSGPGGEGLAFLRLGCALYREGLVELYPSFPGAGF
;
A
#
# COMPACT_ATOMS: atom_id res chain seq x y z
N MET A 1 19.01 -13.52 21.22
CA MET A 1 18.34 -14.60 20.46
C MET A 1 19.01 -14.73 19.09
N LYS A 2 18.82 -15.83 18.35
CA LYS A 2 19.39 -15.97 16.99
C LYS A 2 18.35 -15.59 15.94
N SER A 3 18.81 -14.98 14.85
CA SER A 3 18.01 -14.78 13.64
C SER A 3 17.56 -16.12 13.04
N ARG A 4 16.44 -16.08 12.31
CA ARG A 4 15.86 -17.21 11.56
C ARG A 4 15.85 -16.96 10.05
N ALA A 5 16.70 -16.05 9.56
CA ALA A 5 16.77 -15.69 8.13
C ALA A 5 17.04 -16.91 7.24
N ARG A 6 18.05 -17.71 7.58
CA ARG A 6 18.40 -18.92 6.82
C ARG A 6 17.26 -19.92 6.74
N GLU A 7 16.55 -20.14 7.86
CA GLU A 7 15.38 -21.04 7.89
C GLU A 7 14.30 -20.59 6.90
N LEU A 8 14.05 -19.27 6.82
CA LEU A 8 13.09 -18.72 5.87
C LEU A 8 13.56 -18.91 4.42
N CYS A 9 14.82 -18.59 4.13
CA CYS A 9 15.37 -18.70 2.79
C CYS A 9 15.42 -20.15 2.30
N ASP A 10 15.86 -21.08 3.14
CA ASP A 10 15.90 -22.51 2.83
C ASP A 10 14.49 -23.06 2.54
N ARG A 11 13.49 -22.63 3.32
CA ARG A 11 12.10 -23.08 3.17
C ARG A 11 11.51 -22.71 1.81
N HIS A 12 11.85 -21.55 1.27
CA HIS A 12 11.25 -21.01 0.04
C HIS A 12 12.21 -20.99 -1.15
N GLY A 13 13.44 -21.48 -0.99
CA GLY A 13 14.46 -21.43 -2.03
C GLY A 13 14.88 -20.01 -2.41
N TYR A 14 14.86 -19.08 -1.45
CA TYR A 14 15.33 -17.71 -1.68
C TYR A 14 16.86 -17.64 -1.77
N PRO A 15 17.42 -16.64 -2.48
CA PRO A 15 18.86 -16.53 -2.67
C PRO A 15 19.56 -16.17 -1.36
N GLN A 16 20.84 -16.54 -1.26
CA GLN A 16 21.69 -16.20 -0.11
C GLN A 16 21.73 -14.70 0.15
N ALA A 17 21.72 -13.87 -0.91
CA ALA A 17 21.67 -12.42 -0.81
C ALA A 17 20.50 -11.91 0.06
N LEU A 18 19.30 -12.51 -0.05
CA LEU A 18 18.18 -12.15 0.83
C LEU A 18 18.44 -12.55 2.27
N SER A 19 19.02 -13.75 2.50
CA SER A 19 19.38 -14.18 3.85
C SER A 19 20.37 -13.22 4.50
N ASP A 20 21.39 -12.76 3.75
CA ASP A 20 22.42 -11.85 4.27
C ASP A 20 21.81 -10.49 4.64
N VAL A 21 20.92 -9.96 3.81
CA VAL A 21 20.18 -8.73 4.11
C VAL A 21 19.31 -8.88 5.36
N LEU A 22 18.59 -9.99 5.50
CA LEU A 22 17.74 -10.23 6.67
C LEU A 22 18.55 -10.38 7.97
N GLU A 23 19.72 -11.02 7.92
CA GLU A 23 20.65 -11.11 9.05
C GLU A 23 21.16 -9.71 9.46
N GLU A 24 21.56 -8.90 8.47
CA GLU A 24 22.04 -7.53 8.72
C GLU A 24 20.93 -6.65 9.31
N VAL A 25 19.70 -6.76 8.80
CA VAL A 25 18.54 -6.05 9.35
C VAL A 25 18.30 -6.40 10.83
N VAL A 26 18.45 -7.68 11.21
CA VAL A 26 18.34 -8.12 12.61
C VAL A 26 19.47 -7.50 13.44
N ALA A 27 20.71 -7.51 12.95
CA ALA A 27 21.85 -6.91 13.62
C ALA A 27 21.65 -5.40 13.85
N LEU A 28 21.23 -4.67 12.82
CA LEU A 28 20.93 -3.24 12.89
C LEU A 28 19.78 -2.94 13.87
N ALA A 29 18.72 -3.74 13.86
CA ALA A 29 17.61 -3.56 14.78
C ALA A 29 18.06 -3.72 16.24
N VAL A 30 18.85 -4.76 16.54
CA VAL A 30 19.39 -4.98 17.90
C VAL A 30 20.36 -3.87 18.30
N ALA A 31 21.21 -3.39 17.39
CA ALA A 31 22.19 -2.35 17.66
C ALA A 31 21.55 -0.99 17.97
N HIS A 32 20.53 -0.59 17.22
CA HIS A 32 19.93 0.74 17.33
C HIS A 32 18.68 0.80 18.22
N LEU A 33 17.83 -0.23 18.18
CA LEU A 33 16.54 -0.20 18.89
C LEU A 33 16.64 -0.78 20.32
N GLY A 34 17.77 -1.42 20.65
CA GLY A 34 18.03 -1.97 21.97
C GLY A 34 17.24 -3.25 22.24
N ASP A 35 16.30 -3.20 23.19
CA ASP A 35 15.53 -4.37 23.62
C ASP A 35 14.43 -4.75 22.61
N VAL A 36 14.87 -5.40 21.52
CA VAL A 36 14.01 -5.96 20.47
C VAL A 36 13.38 -7.27 20.97
N VAL A 37 12.06 -7.24 21.16
CA VAL A 37 11.25 -8.38 21.58
C VAL A 37 11.01 -9.33 20.41
N SER A 38 10.68 -8.79 19.24
CA SER A 38 10.34 -9.58 18.07
C SER A 38 10.52 -8.80 16.77
N ILE A 39 10.91 -9.49 15.70
CA ILE A 39 10.87 -8.99 14.32
C ILE A 39 9.98 -9.93 13.53
N VAL A 40 8.92 -9.40 12.94
CA VAL A 40 7.93 -10.15 12.15
C VAL A 40 7.92 -9.65 10.73
N LEU A 41 8.15 -10.54 9.77
CA LEU A 41 8.01 -10.26 8.35
C LEU A 41 6.57 -10.47 7.89
N SER A 42 6.15 -9.66 6.92
CA SER A 42 4.86 -9.75 6.27
C SER A 42 4.79 -10.92 5.28
N PRO A 43 3.57 -11.35 4.91
CA PRO A 43 3.31 -12.45 3.97
C PRO A 43 4.08 -12.38 2.65
N SER A 44 4.31 -11.19 2.11
CA SER A 44 5.11 -10.96 0.89
C SER A 44 6.46 -11.69 0.92
N THR A 45 7.18 -11.65 2.04
CA THR A 45 8.43 -12.40 2.22
C THR A 45 8.17 -13.79 2.82
N SER A 46 7.21 -13.95 3.72
CA SER A 46 7.03 -15.18 4.49
C SER A 46 6.28 -16.31 3.79
N THR A 47 5.68 -16.09 2.62
CA THR A 47 4.89 -17.12 1.90
C THR A 47 5.52 -17.61 0.61
N GLY A 48 6.79 -17.31 0.33
CA GLY A 48 7.43 -17.69 -0.95
C GLY A 48 7.14 -16.72 -2.10
N ASP A 49 6.69 -15.50 -1.78
CA ASP A 49 6.19 -14.49 -2.72
C ASP A 49 7.16 -13.33 -2.97
N PHE A 50 8.35 -13.40 -2.35
CA PHE A 50 9.42 -12.44 -2.54
C PHE A 50 10.02 -12.58 -3.94
N LEU A 51 10.03 -11.50 -4.71
CA LEU A 51 10.59 -11.52 -6.07
C LEU A 51 12.08 -11.25 -6.05
N TRP A 52 12.78 -12.02 -6.86
CA TRP A 52 14.21 -11.88 -7.11
C TRP A 52 14.51 -12.50 -8.48
N ARG A 53 15.62 -12.12 -9.11
CA ARG A 53 16.08 -12.72 -10.36
C ARG A 53 17.61 -12.80 -10.41
N HIS A 54 18.12 -13.61 -11.33
CA HIS A 54 19.54 -13.59 -11.69
C HIS A 54 19.79 -12.62 -12.84
N VAL A 55 20.78 -11.74 -12.68
CA VAL A 55 21.26 -10.84 -13.73
C VAL A 55 22.73 -11.13 -13.95
N GLY A 56 23.03 -11.96 -14.96
CA GLY A 56 24.37 -12.51 -15.14
C GLY A 56 24.78 -13.40 -13.96
N ASN A 57 25.83 -13.02 -13.24
CA ASN A 57 26.30 -13.73 -12.04
C ASN A 57 25.77 -13.13 -10.73
N GLU A 58 24.98 -12.07 -10.82
CA GLU A 58 24.45 -11.35 -9.65
C GLU A 58 23.00 -11.73 -9.38
N VAL A 59 22.55 -11.47 -8.15
CA VAL A 59 21.17 -11.62 -7.73
C VAL A 59 20.59 -10.23 -7.53
N GLU A 60 19.48 -9.96 -8.20
CA GLU A 60 18.72 -8.75 -8.00
C GLU A 60 17.49 -9.06 -7.15
N LEU A 61 17.31 -8.32 -6.06
CA LEU A 61 16.12 -8.39 -5.22
C LEU A 61 15.10 -7.38 -5.76
N LEU A 62 13.86 -7.82 -5.98
CA LEU A 62 12.83 -7.04 -6.69
C LEU A 62 11.60 -6.73 -5.82
N SER A 63 11.58 -7.17 -4.58
CA SER A 63 10.47 -6.94 -3.66
C SER A 63 10.94 -6.31 -2.37
N ASP A 64 10.07 -5.49 -1.81
CA ASP A 64 10.30 -4.89 -0.51
C ASP A 64 10.33 -5.98 0.59
N ILE A 65 11.09 -5.71 1.66
CA ILE A 65 11.03 -6.45 2.92
C ILE A 65 10.18 -5.63 3.88
N ASP A 66 8.92 -6.04 4.06
CA ASP A 66 7.96 -5.32 4.90
C ASP A 66 7.63 -6.09 6.17
N GLY A 67 7.44 -5.38 7.28
CA GLY A 67 7.19 -6.02 8.56
C GLY A 67 7.17 -5.09 9.76
N PHE A 68 7.23 -5.70 10.94
CA PHE A 68 7.10 -5.02 12.23
C PHE A 68 8.24 -5.41 13.16
N ILE A 69 8.78 -4.42 13.87
CA ILE A 69 9.75 -4.65 14.94
C ILE A 69 9.08 -4.24 16.26
N PHE A 70 8.95 -5.17 17.19
CA PHE A 70 8.40 -4.90 18.51
C PHE A 70 9.53 -4.72 19.52
N VAL A 71 9.52 -3.58 20.22
CA VAL A 71 10.53 -3.22 21.21
C VAL A 71 9.92 -3.02 22.59
N SER A 72 10.68 -3.30 23.66
CA SER A 72 10.24 -3.06 25.04
C SER A 72 10.44 -1.62 25.48
N ALA A 73 11.49 -0.96 24.98
CA ALA A 73 12.02 0.30 25.52
C ALA A 73 11.40 1.56 24.90
N SER A 74 11.41 2.66 25.67
CA SER A 74 11.03 4.01 25.23
C SER A 74 12.16 4.78 24.53
N ASN A 75 13.41 4.31 24.62
CA ASN A 75 14.61 5.04 24.17
C ASN A 75 15.24 4.44 22.90
N ALA A 76 14.44 3.83 22.03
CA ALA A 76 14.94 3.25 20.78
C ALA A 76 15.45 4.35 19.83
N ASP A 77 16.65 4.17 19.27
CA ASP A 77 17.21 5.05 18.23
C ASP A 77 16.59 4.72 16.86
N VAL A 78 15.33 5.11 16.69
CA VAL A 78 14.55 4.85 15.46
C VAL A 78 15.16 5.56 14.25
N GLU A 79 15.72 6.76 14.45
CA GLU A 79 16.34 7.53 13.37
C GLU A 79 17.65 6.89 12.90
N GLY A 80 18.51 6.47 13.83
CA GLY A 80 19.73 5.74 13.50
C GLY A 80 19.44 4.41 12.81
N PHE A 81 18.44 3.66 13.30
CA PHE A 81 17.96 2.45 12.63
C PHE A 81 17.52 2.72 11.18
N ALA A 82 16.63 3.71 10.97
CA ALA A 82 16.14 4.06 9.64
C ALA A 82 17.26 4.56 8.71
N SER A 83 18.25 5.27 9.23
CA SER A 83 19.43 5.69 8.47
C SER A 83 20.29 4.49 8.07
N ALA A 84 20.54 3.55 8.98
CA ALA A 84 21.33 2.36 8.71
C ALA A 84 20.66 1.44 7.69
N VAL A 85 19.35 1.20 7.82
CA VAL A 85 18.57 0.39 6.88
C VAL A 85 18.54 1.00 5.48
N ARG A 86 18.47 2.33 5.37
CA ARG A 86 18.55 3.03 4.07
C ARG A 86 19.89 2.80 3.40
N ARG A 87 21.01 2.93 4.14
CA ARG A 87 22.35 2.64 3.61
C ARG A 87 22.46 1.20 3.13
N LEU A 88 21.98 0.24 3.91
CA LEU A 88 21.93 -1.16 3.51
C LEU A 88 21.13 -1.34 2.20
N THR A 89 19.98 -0.67 2.08
CA THR A 89 19.16 -0.71 0.87
C THR A 89 19.91 -0.14 -0.34
N ASP A 90 20.59 1.00 -0.17
CA ASP A 90 21.39 1.67 -1.20
C ASP A 90 22.59 0.79 -1.64
N GLU A 91 23.20 0.05 -0.70
CA GLU A 91 24.34 -0.85 -0.95
C GLU A 91 23.94 -2.13 -1.70
N VAL A 92 22.75 -2.67 -1.45
CA VAL A 92 22.23 -3.88 -2.11
C VAL A 92 21.84 -3.62 -3.57
N GLY A 93 21.65 -2.35 -3.97
CA GLY A 93 21.78 -1.95 -5.37
C GLY A 93 20.58 -2.18 -6.29
N GLY A 94 19.34 -2.08 -5.77
CA GLY A 94 18.12 -2.13 -6.59
C GLY A 94 17.30 -0.85 -6.48
N SER A 95 16.87 -0.27 -7.60
CA SER A 95 15.94 0.88 -7.61
C SER A 95 14.55 0.55 -7.03
N MET A 96 14.21 -0.74 -7.01
CA MET A 96 12.91 -1.30 -6.64
C MET A 96 12.92 -2.06 -5.31
N PHE A 97 14.09 -2.21 -4.68
CA PHE A 97 14.24 -2.92 -3.43
C PHE A 97 14.23 -1.94 -2.26
N HIS A 98 13.35 -2.16 -1.27
CA HIS A 98 13.34 -1.41 -0.03
C HIS A 98 13.18 -2.31 1.20
N VAL A 99 13.66 -1.85 2.34
CA VAL A 99 13.41 -2.50 3.63
C VAL A 99 12.50 -1.60 4.48
N ASP A 100 11.24 -1.98 4.56
CA ASP A 100 10.15 -1.26 5.22
C ASP A 100 9.71 -1.97 6.50
N LEU A 101 10.60 -1.98 7.50
CA LEU A 101 10.27 -2.47 8.84
C LEU A 101 9.85 -1.32 9.75
N ALA A 102 8.70 -1.46 10.41
CA ALA A 102 8.15 -0.46 11.31
C ALA A 102 8.44 -0.79 12.80
N PRO A 103 9.34 -0.05 13.48
CA PRO A 103 9.51 -0.17 14.92
C PRO A 103 8.27 0.29 15.67
N SER A 104 7.85 -0.47 16.68
CA SER A 104 6.69 -0.19 17.50
C SER A 104 6.87 -0.74 18.91
N PRO A 105 6.35 -0.06 19.95
CA PRO A 105 6.42 -0.61 21.29
C PRO A 105 5.53 -1.85 21.42
N VAL A 106 5.95 -2.85 22.20
CA VAL A 106 5.21 -4.12 22.36
C VAL A 106 3.75 -3.95 22.78
N ARG A 107 3.44 -2.88 23.54
CA ARG A 107 2.07 -2.51 23.92
C ARG A 107 1.14 -2.20 22.74
N ALA A 108 1.70 -1.87 21.57
CA ALA A 108 0.94 -1.62 20.35
C ALA A 108 0.25 -2.90 19.81
N LEU A 109 0.75 -4.10 20.16
CA LEU A 109 0.15 -5.38 19.77
C LEU A 109 -1.33 -5.47 20.15
N GLY A 110 -1.71 -4.94 21.32
CA GLY A 110 -3.10 -4.94 21.78
C GLY A 110 -4.01 -3.94 21.04
N ARG A 111 -3.45 -3.10 20.17
CA ARG A 111 -4.17 -2.02 19.46
C ARG A 111 -3.94 -2.07 17.95
N LEU A 112 -3.48 -3.23 17.43
CA LEU A 112 -3.25 -3.38 16.00
C LEU A 112 -4.54 -3.15 15.21
N PRO A 113 -4.48 -2.40 14.11
CA PRO A 113 -5.63 -2.18 13.24
C PRO A 113 -6.20 -3.49 12.69
N LYS A 114 -7.53 -3.58 12.64
CA LYS A 114 -8.27 -4.66 11.96
C LYS A 114 -8.28 -4.46 10.44
N THR A 115 -7.11 -4.44 9.80
CA THR A 115 -6.99 -4.39 8.33
C THR A 115 -6.61 -5.77 7.80
N TYR A 116 -6.83 -6.00 6.50
CA TYR A 116 -6.46 -7.24 5.84
C TYR A 116 -4.98 -7.56 6.08
N GLN A 117 -4.07 -6.60 5.88
CA GLN A 117 -2.63 -6.78 6.08
C GLN A 117 -2.28 -7.32 7.48
N PHE A 118 -2.83 -6.75 8.56
CA PHE A 118 -2.54 -7.25 9.91
C PHE A 118 -3.14 -8.65 10.15
N VAL A 119 -4.32 -8.95 9.63
CA VAL A 119 -4.88 -10.31 9.74
C VAL A 119 -4.02 -11.30 8.96
N GLU A 120 -3.56 -10.91 7.78
CA GLU A 120 -2.71 -11.71 6.91
C GLU A 120 -1.35 -11.99 7.57
N THR A 121 -0.69 -10.95 8.11
CA THR A 121 0.54 -11.10 8.88
C THR A 121 0.34 -11.99 10.10
N GLY A 122 -0.79 -11.88 10.81
CA GLY A 122 -1.10 -12.76 11.94
C GLY A 122 -1.26 -14.23 11.55
N ARG A 123 -1.75 -14.51 10.34
CA ARG A 123 -1.98 -15.87 9.82
C ARG A 123 -0.73 -16.50 9.21
N ALA A 124 0.06 -15.74 8.48
CA ALA A 124 1.14 -16.28 7.65
C ALA A 124 2.45 -15.49 7.73
N GLY A 125 2.57 -14.52 8.63
CA GLY A 125 3.82 -13.83 8.89
C GLY A 125 4.89 -14.77 9.42
N PHE A 126 6.15 -14.34 9.33
CA PHE A 126 7.29 -15.10 9.83
C PHE A 126 8.01 -14.34 10.94
N VAL A 127 8.26 -15.01 12.06
CA VAL A 127 9.05 -14.45 13.17
C VAL A 127 10.52 -14.62 12.83
N LEU A 128 11.12 -13.56 12.29
CA LEU A 128 12.53 -13.52 11.92
C LEU A 128 13.45 -13.54 13.14
N TYR A 129 13.02 -12.89 14.22
CA TYR A 129 13.78 -12.80 15.47
C TYR A 129 12.82 -12.73 16.66
N GLY A 130 13.21 -13.31 17.80
CA GLY A 130 12.51 -13.12 19.06
C GLY A 130 11.31 -14.04 19.32
N GLU A 131 10.49 -13.66 20.29
CA GLU A 131 9.25 -14.37 20.60
C GLU A 131 8.17 -14.13 19.54
N SER A 132 7.20 -15.03 19.42
CA SER A 132 6.12 -14.89 18.42
C SER A 132 4.98 -14.01 18.92
N PRO A 133 4.74 -12.82 18.32
CA PRO A 133 3.57 -12.01 18.61
C PRO A 133 2.38 -12.39 17.73
N LEU A 134 2.55 -13.29 16.74
CA LEU A 134 1.53 -13.62 15.73
C LEU A 134 0.16 -13.97 16.32
N PRO A 135 0.05 -14.73 17.44
CA PRO A 135 -1.26 -15.03 18.03
C PRO A 135 -2.03 -13.80 18.54
N ARG A 136 -1.35 -12.65 18.72
CA ARG A 136 -1.94 -11.38 19.18
C ARG A 136 -2.38 -10.47 18.03
N PHE A 137 -2.04 -10.80 16.78
CA PHE A 137 -2.53 -10.07 15.62
C PHE A 137 -4.05 -10.27 15.47
N PRO A 138 -4.75 -9.29 14.87
CA PRO A 138 -6.19 -9.39 14.67
C PRO A 138 -6.55 -10.61 13.82
N ARG A 139 -7.74 -11.18 14.06
CA ARG A 139 -8.27 -12.31 13.28
C ARG A 139 -9.40 -11.93 12.33
N THR A 140 -9.86 -10.69 12.44
CA THR A 140 -10.98 -10.11 11.68
C THR A 140 -10.52 -8.78 11.09
N PHE A 141 -10.98 -8.45 9.89
CA PHE A 141 -10.70 -7.19 9.22
C PHE A 141 -12.00 -6.54 8.73
N ASP A 142 -11.94 -5.25 8.42
CA ASP A 142 -13.01 -4.53 7.71
C ASP A 142 -12.72 -4.57 6.19
N PRO A 143 -13.60 -5.14 5.35
CA PRO A 143 -13.40 -5.20 3.91
C PRO A 143 -13.20 -3.84 3.25
N ARG A 144 -13.80 -2.78 3.81
CA ARG A 144 -13.62 -1.40 3.35
C ARG A 144 -12.17 -0.93 3.45
N ALA A 145 -11.39 -1.50 4.38
CA ALA A 145 -9.95 -1.20 4.46
C ALA A 145 -9.18 -1.72 3.23
N SER A 146 -9.60 -2.85 2.63
CA SER A 146 -9.02 -3.35 1.38
C SER A 146 -9.43 -2.46 0.20
N ARG A 147 -10.69 -2.00 0.15
CA ARG A 147 -11.15 -1.04 -0.87
C ARG A 147 -10.35 0.26 -0.80
N GLN A 148 -10.14 0.78 0.40
CA GLN A 148 -9.30 1.95 0.63
C GLN A 148 -7.87 1.70 0.14
N ALA A 149 -7.26 0.57 0.51
CA ALA A 149 -5.90 0.23 0.07
C ALA A 149 -5.78 0.10 -1.47
N PHE A 150 -6.80 -0.42 -2.13
CA PHE A 150 -6.87 -0.50 -3.59
C PHE A 150 -6.99 0.89 -4.23
N LEU A 151 -7.95 1.71 -3.78
CA LEU A 151 -8.09 3.11 -4.21
C LEU A 151 -6.80 3.88 -4.01
N MET A 152 -6.12 3.51 -2.93
CA MET A 152 -4.79 3.97 -2.71
C MET A 152 -3.89 3.49 -3.86
N ASN A 153 -3.58 2.21 -4.00
CA ASN A 153 -2.59 1.75 -4.97
C ASN A 153 -2.81 2.14 -6.47
N LEU A 154 -4.00 2.60 -6.88
CA LEU A 154 -4.31 3.10 -8.23
C LEU A 154 -3.26 4.05 -8.85
N TRP A 155 -2.62 4.93 -8.06
CA TRP A 155 -1.64 5.88 -8.62
C TRP A 155 -0.23 5.28 -8.79
N LYS A 156 0.07 4.10 -8.24
CA LYS A 156 1.44 3.58 -8.21
C LYS A 156 2.00 3.36 -9.63
N PRO A 157 1.29 2.71 -10.56
CA PRO A 157 1.75 2.58 -11.95
C PRO A 157 1.97 3.94 -12.62
N LEU A 158 1.09 4.91 -12.35
CA LEU A 158 1.14 6.25 -12.91
C LEU A 158 2.39 6.99 -12.43
N ARG A 159 2.72 6.88 -11.14
CA ARG A 159 3.96 7.42 -10.58
C ARG A 159 5.20 6.83 -11.25
N CYS A 160 5.22 5.52 -11.50
CA CYS A 160 6.35 4.85 -12.17
C CYS A 160 6.47 5.35 -13.61
N GLY A 161 5.43 5.24 -14.42
CA GLY A 161 5.46 5.62 -15.84
C GLY A 161 5.85 7.09 -16.12
N PHE A 162 5.65 8.01 -15.16
CA PHE A 162 5.94 9.44 -15.33
C PHE A 162 7.23 9.95 -14.69
N LEU A 163 7.80 9.28 -13.67
CA LEU A 163 8.96 9.80 -12.92
C LEU A 163 10.26 9.06 -13.18
N ALA A 164 10.18 7.81 -13.62
CA ALA A 164 11.31 7.03 -14.07
C ALA A 164 10.77 6.10 -15.18
N PRO A 165 11.13 6.29 -16.46
CA PRO A 165 10.66 5.45 -17.57
C PRO A 165 11.32 4.06 -17.53
N ASP A 166 11.34 3.44 -16.35
CA ASP A 166 11.78 2.09 -16.10
C ASP A 166 10.59 1.17 -16.35
N SER A 167 10.66 0.43 -17.46
CA SER A 167 9.66 -0.54 -17.84
C SER A 167 9.47 -1.61 -16.76
N ASP A 168 10.54 -2.04 -16.09
CA ASP A 168 10.47 -3.09 -15.09
C ASP A 168 9.68 -2.59 -13.87
N ALA A 169 9.94 -1.34 -13.45
CA ALA A 169 9.22 -0.68 -12.37
C ALA A 169 7.72 -0.51 -12.66
N LEU A 170 7.38 -0.16 -13.91
CA LEU A 170 5.99 -0.02 -14.35
C LEU A 170 5.28 -1.39 -14.40
N ALA A 171 5.93 -2.42 -14.94
CA ALA A 171 5.36 -3.77 -15.01
C ALA A 171 5.05 -4.34 -13.62
N GLN A 172 5.97 -4.18 -12.68
CA GLN A 172 5.77 -4.63 -11.30
C GLN A 172 4.65 -3.86 -10.59
N ALA A 173 4.61 -2.53 -10.74
CA ALA A 173 3.54 -1.71 -10.18
C ALA A 173 2.18 -2.08 -10.78
N ALA A 174 2.12 -2.33 -12.09
CA ALA A 174 0.93 -2.77 -12.80
C ALA A 174 0.45 -4.14 -12.31
N ALA A 175 1.35 -5.13 -12.24
CA ALA A 175 1.05 -6.47 -11.75
C ALA A 175 0.54 -6.41 -10.30
N ARG A 176 1.20 -5.65 -9.42
CA ARG A 176 0.77 -5.49 -8.02
C ARG A 176 -0.63 -4.88 -7.92
N LEU A 177 -0.94 -3.88 -8.72
CA LEU A 177 -2.27 -3.26 -8.72
C LEU A 177 -3.36 -4.23 -9.20
N LEU A 178 -3.11 -5.01 -10.26
CA LEU A 178 -4.05 -6.02 -10.73
C LEU A 178 -4.23 -7.15 -9.71
N LEU A 179 -3.18 -7.50 -8.96
CA LEU A 179 -3.23 -8.48 -7.88
C LEU A 179 -3.95 -7.98 -6.62
N ASP A 180 -4.24 -6.68 -6.50
CA ASP A 180 -5.16 -6.17 -5.49
C ASP A 180 -6.61 -6.63 -5.74
N ILE A 181 -6.99 -6.97 -6.99
CA ILE A 181 -8.36 -7.42 -7.33
C ILE A 181 -8.72 -8.73 -6.58
N PRO A 182 -7.89 -9.79 -6.60
CA PRO A 182 -8.08 -10.96 -5.73
C PRO A 182 -8.16 -10.63 -4.23
N ILE A 183 -7.45 -9.59 -3.76
CA ILE A 183 -7.56 -9.11 -2.37
C ILE A 183 -8.96 -8.58 -2.10
N LEU A 184 -9.52 -7.78 -3.01
CA LEU A 184 -10.87 -7.26 -2.89
C LEU A 184 -11.87 -8.42 -2.88
N ALA A 185 -11.79 -9.35 -3.83
CA ALA A 185 -12.72 -10.47 -3.93
C ALA A 185 -12.73 -11.36 -2.66
N SER A 186 -11.56 -11.73 -2.14
CA SER A 186 -11.46 -12.50 -0.88
C SER A 186 -11.93 -11.68 0.33
N SER A 187 -11.57 -10.40 0.38
CA SER A 187 -11.94 -9.48 1.45
C SER A 187 -13.46 -9.29 1.55
N GLU A 188 -14.17 -9.12 0.43
CA GLU A 188 -15.64 -9.01 0.39
C GLU A 188 -16.34 -10.29 0.89
N ARG A 189 -15.69 -11.45 0.76
CA ARG A 189 -16.17 -12.73 1.31
C ARG A 189 -15.78 -12.95 2.79
N GLY A 190 -15.05 -12.00 3.40
CA GLY A 190 -14.51 -12.14 4.76
C GLY A 190 -13.37 -13.16 4.86
N GLU A 191 -12.78 -13.53 3.72
CA GLU A 191 -11.70 -14.50 3.64
C GLU A 191 -10.35 -13.77 3.59
N CYS A 192 -9.39 -14.25 4.38
CA CYS A 192 -8.01 -13.78 4.33
C CYS A 192 -7.14 -14.92 3.82
N LEU A 193 -6.75 -14.82 2.56
CA LEU A 193 -5.88 -15.71 1.81
C LEU A 193 -4.47 -15.11 1.75
N PRO A 194 -3.49 -15.65 2.47
CA PRO A 194 -2.15 -15.08 2.52
C PRO A 194 -1.34 -15.29 1.24
N GLY A 195 -0.55 -14.28 0.87
CA GLY A 195 0.27 -14.28 -0.34
C GLY A 195 -0.52 -13.80 -1.56
N HIS A 196 0.17 -13.17 -2.49
CA HIS A 196 -0.38 -12.78 -3.79
C HIS A 196 -0.52 -13.99 -4.72
N ARG A 197 0.45 -14.92 -4.75
CA ARG A 197 0.40 -16.09 -5.66
C ARG A 197 -0.80 -16.98 -5.36
N ALA A 198 -0.92 -17.43 -4.11
CA ALA A 198 -2.02 -18.31 -3.69
C ALA A 198 -3.40 -17.67 -3.89
N ARG A 199 -3.50 -16.35 -3.65
CA ARG A 199 -4.76 -15.61 -3.80
C ARG A 199 -5.15 -15.38 -5.26
N ALA A 200 -4.18 -15.11 -6.13
CA ALA A 200 -4.41 -15.03 -7.57
C ALA A 200 -4.85 -16.38 -8.13
N GLN A 201 -4.17 -17.46 -7.75
CA GLN A 201 -4.55 -18.82 -8.14
C GLN A 201 -5.98 -19.15 -7.69
N TRP A 202 -6.30 -18.93 -6.41
CA TRP A 202 -7.67 -19.07 -5.88
C TRP A 202 -8.70 -18.26 -6.68
N PHE A 203 -8.39 -17.02 -7.05
CA PHE A 203 -9.30 -16.19 -7.81
C PHE A 203 -9.58 -16.76 -9.21
N LEU A 204 -8.55 -17.31 -9.86
CA LEU A 204 -8.66 -17.92 -11.18
C LEU A 204 -9.40 -19.26 -11.15
N ASP A 205 -9.20 -20.06 -10.09
CA ASP A 205 -9.83 -21.37 -9.93
C ASP A 205 -11.29 -21.26 -9.48
N GLU A 206 -11.56 -20.45 -8.47
CA GLU A 206 -12.89 -20.37 -7.81
C GLU A 206 -13.81 -19.32 -8.45
N ARG A 207 -13.27 -18.43 -9.31
CA ARG A 207 -14.00 -17.39 -10.04
C ARG A 207 -15.03 -16.65 -9.15
N PRO A 208 -14.61 -16.03 -8.04
CA PRO A 208 -15.52 -15.49 -7.02
C PRO A 208 -16.35 -14.29 -7.51
N ALA A 209 -17.69 -14.41 -7.51
CA ALA A 209 -18.58 -13.32 -7.92
C ALA A 209 -18.48 -12.06 -7.03
N PRO A 210 -18.72 -10.85 -7.59
CA PRO A 210 -18.95 -10.59 -9.02
C PRO A 210 -17.65 -10.46 -9.83
N LEU A 211 -16.50 -10.23 -9.17
CA LEU A 211 -15.26 -9.87 -9.85
C LEU A 211 -14.67 -11.02 -10.67
N GLY A 212 -14.71 -12.23 -10.12
CA GLY A 212 -14.21 -13.43 -10.77
C GLY A 212 -15.10 -13.91 -11.90
N GLU A 213 -16.35 -13.48 -12.05
CA GLU A 213 -17.19 -13.86 -13.19
C GLU A 213 -16.87 -13.03 -14.44
N ASP A 214 -16.20 -11.89 -14.28
CA ASP A 214 -15.83 -10.99 -15.37
C ASP A 214 -14.55 -11.45 -16.08
N GLU A 215 -14.66 -11.78 -17.38
CA GLU A 215 -13.53 -12.30 -18.16
C GLU A 215 -12.39 -11.30 -18.35
N GLU A 216 -12.68 -10.00 -18.42
CA GLU A 216 -11.62 -8.99 -18.56
C GLU A 216 -10.81 -8.89 -17.26
N ILE A 217 -11.48 -8.96 -16.11
CA ILE A 217 -10.80 -9.00 -14.81
C ILE A 217 -9.99 -10.29 -14.67
N ALA A 218 -10.58 -11.45 -15.00
CA ALA A 218 -9.88 -12.73 -14.90
C ALA A 218 -8.64 -12.79 -15.80
N ALA A 219 -8.73 -12.29 -17.03
CA ALA A 219 -7.59 -12.19 -17.94
C ALA A 219 -6.48 -11.27 -17.40
N ALA A 220 -6.86 -10.13 -16.80
CA ALA A 220 -5.90 -9.20 -16.19
C ALA A 220 -5.20 -9.81 -14.97
N VAL A 221 -5.94 -10.51 -14.11
CA VAL A 221 -5.38 -11.23 -12.96
C VAL A 221 -4.43 -12.35 -13.42
N ALA A 222 -4.80 -13.12 -14.45
CA ALA A 222 -3.94 -14.16 -15.00
C ALA A 222 -2.62 -13.59 -15.57
N ALA A 223 -2.70 -12.47 -16.31
CA ALA A 223 -1.50 -11.80 -16.81
C ALA A 223 -0.60 -11.27 -15.68
N ALA A 224 -1.19 -10.68 -14.64
CA ALA A 224 -0.47 -10.19 -13.48
C ALA A 224 0.15 -11.32 -12.64
N HIS A 225 -0.54 -12.47 -12.55
CA HIS A 225 -0.03 -13.66 -11.91
C HIS A 225 1.20 -14.21 -12.64
N ALA A 226 1.11 -14.37 -13.97
CA ALA A 226 2.23 -14.80 -14.78
C ALA A 226 3.44 -13.86 -14.66
N ALA A 227 3.21 -12.54 -14.61
CA ALA A 227 4.27 -11.54 -14.41
C ALA A 227 4.97 -11.65 -13.04
N ARG A 228 4.34 -12.25 -12.03
CA ARG A 228 4.97 -12.53 -10.73
C ARG A 228 5.78 -13.83 -10.74
N GLU A 229 5.39 -14.79 -11.57
CA GLU A 229 6.13 -16.05 -11.71
C GLU A 229 7.40 -15.88 -12.53
N ASP A 230 7.38 -14.95 -13.49
CA ASP A 230 8.53 -14.55 -14.32
C ASP A 230 8.76 -13.03 -14.25
N PRO A 231 9.30 -12.52 -13.12
CA PRO A 231 9.46 -11.09 -12.89
C PRO A 231 10.52 -10.47 -13.82
N PRO A 232 10.32 -9.21 -14.27
CA PRO A 232 9.30 -8.25 -13.85
C PRO A 232 7.99 -8.35 -14.66
N GLY A 233 7.89 -9.31 -15.58
CA GLY A 233 6.86 -9.36 -16.62
C GLY A 233 7.15 -8.41 -17.79
N SER A 234 6.16 -8.21 -18.66
CA SER A 234 6.23 -7.27 -19.80
C SER A 234 5.15 -6.19 -19.64
N VAL A 235 5.59 -4.92 -19.64
CA VAL A 235 4.68 -3.76 -19.59
C VAL A 235 3.68 -3.81 -20.73
N GLU A 236 4.14 -4.17 -21.93
CA GLU A 236 3.32 -4.24 -23.14
C GLU A 236 2.16 -5.21 -23.00
N ARG A 237 2.30 -6.23 -22.13
CA ARG A 237 1.23 -7.18 -21.81
C ARG A 237 0.29 -6.66 -20.72
N LEU A 238 0.80 -5.94 -19.72
CA LEU A 238 0.03 -5.54 -18.54
C LEU A 238 -0.68 -4.19 -18.71
N GLU A 239 -0.03 -3.20 -19.31
CA GLU A 239 -0.54 -1.84 -19.45
C GLU A 239 -1.91 -1.76 -20.14
N PRO A 240 -2.16 -2.47 -21.26
CA PRO A 240 -3.47 -2.44 -21.92
C PRO A 240 -4.61 -3.00 -21.06
N LEU A 241 -4.29 -3.83 -20.07
CA LEU A 241 -5.25 -4.51 -19.20
C LEU A 241 -5.62 -3.68 -17.96
N LEU A 242 -4.74 -2.76 -17.54
CA LEU A 242 -4.92 -1.96 -16.33
C LEU A 242 -6.24 -1.21 -16.33
N HIS A 243 -6.39 -0.25 -17.24
CA HIS A 243 -7.54 0.66 -17.21
C HIS A 243 -8.89 -0.08 -17.33
N PRO A 244 -9.09 -1.02 -18.28
CA PRO A 244 -10.33 -1.81 -18.35
C PRO A 244 -10.63 -2.60 -17.06
N ALA A 245 -9.65 -3.34 -16.54
CA ALA A 245 -9.85 -4.19 -15.35
C ALA A 245 -10.16 -3.36 -14.10
N ILE A 246 -9.47 -2.23 -13.91
CA ILE A 246 -9.76 -1.33 -12.78
C ILE A 246 -11.16 -0.74 -12.91
N MET A 247 -11.56 -0.26 -14.08
CA MET A 247 -12.88 0.36 -14.26
C MET A 247 -14.02 -0.64 -14.09
N ARG A 248 -13.85 -1.90 -14.54
CA ARG A 248 -14.79 -2.98 -14.25
C ARG A 248 -14.83 -3.36 -12.78
N THR A 249 -13.67 -3.46 -12.14
CA THR A 249 -13.58 -3.73 -10.69
C THR A 249 -14.36 -2.68 -9.91
N VAL A 250 -14.19 -1.40 -10.27
CA VAL A 250 -14.95 -0.29 -9.64
C VAL A 250 -16.44 -0.38 -9.94
N ALA A 251 -16.82 -0.70 -11.17
CA ALA A 251 -18.22 -0.85 -11.56
C ALA A 251 -18.94 -1.97 -10.77
N LEU A 252 -18.27 -3.09 -10.55
CA LEU A 252 -18.84 -4.30 -9.96
C LEU A 252 -18.87 -4.25 -8.42
N LEU A 253 -17.89 -3.62 -7.75
CA LEU A 253 -17.74 -3.67 -6.29
C LEU A 253 -18.84 -2.96 -5.48
N ASP A 254 -19.52 -1.97 -6.06
CA ASP A 254 -20.62 -1.27 -5.38
C ASP A 254 -21.96 -1.37 -6.12
N GLY A 255 -22.00 -2.07 -7.26
CA GLY A 255 -23.21 -2.30 -8.04
C GLY A 255 -23.87 -1.04 -8.61
N GLN A 256 -23.19 0.12 -8.57
CA GLN A 256 -23.76 1.39 -9.06
C GLN A 256 -23.64 1.58 -10.58
N GLY A 257 -23.33 0.51 -11.32
CA GLY A 257 -23.11 0.54 -12.76
C GLY A 257 -21.74 1.09 -13.16
N PRO A 258 -21.53 1.40 -14.46
CA PRO A 258 -20.24 1.86 -14.98
C PRO A 258 -19.71 3.10 -14.25
N PHE A 259 -18.38 3.20 -14.11
CA PHE A 259 -17.77 4.41 -13.60
C PHE A 259 -17.96 5.55 -14.62
N PRO A 260 -18.35 6.77 -14.18
CA PRO A 260 -18.62 7.87 -15.11
C PRO A 260 -17.37 8.28 -15.87
N ALA A 261 -17.51 8.46 -17.19
CA ALA A 261 -16.42 8.88 -18.08
C ALA A 261 -15.90 10.30 -17.78
N ASP A 262 -16.75 11.15 -17.21
CA ASP A 262 -16.38 12.47 -16.66
C ASP A 262 -16.65 12.44 -15.14
N PRO A 263 -15.65 12.13 -14.31
CA PRO A 263 -15.87 11.91 -12.89
C PRO A 263 -16.02 13.24 -12.16
N GLY A 264 -17.28 13.66 -12.08
CA GLY A 264 -17.75 14.73 -11.24
C GLY A 264 -18.00 14.30 -9.78
N PRO A 265 -18.89 15.00 -9.08
CA PRO A 265 -19.27 14.73 -7.67
C PRO A 265 -19.67 13.30 -7.39
N ALA A 266 -20.45 12.72 -8.30
CA ALA A 266 -21.00 11.39 -8.14
C ALA A 266 -19.87 10.34 -8.04
N ALA A 267 -18.78 10.52 -8.80
CA ALA A 267 -17.61 9.65 -8.70
C ALA A 267 -16.89 9.80 -7.34
N VAL A 268 -16.76 11.05 -6.87
CA VAL A 268 -16.12 11.35 -5.58
C VAL A 268 -16.92 10.75 -4.42
N GLU A 269 -18.25 10.93 -4.43
CA GLU A 269 -19.14 10.38 -3.40
C GLU A 269 -19.15 8.86 -3.40
N ARG A 270 -19.21 8.27 -4.59
CA ARG A 270 -19.16 6.82 -4.79
C ARG A 270 -17.88 6.25 -4.16
N LEU A 271 -16.71 6.81 -4.48
CA LEU A 271 -15.43 6.33 -3.95
C LEU A 271 -15.25 6.66 -2.46
N ALA A 272 -15.76 7.79 -1.97
CA ALA A 272 -15.74 8.13 -0.54
C ALA A 272 -16.56 7.13 0.30
N SER A 273 -17.65 6.58 -0.26
CA SER A 273 -18.47 5.57 0.42
C SER A 273 -17.75 4.25 0.67
N TRP A 274 -16.66 3.99 -0.06
CA TRP A 274 -15.84 2.78 0.11
C TRP A 274 -14.90 2.86 1.32
N LEU A 275 -14.76 4.05 1.91
CA LEU A 275 -13.81 4.28 3.00
C LEU A 275 -14.37 3.73 4.32
N PRO A 276 -13.54 3.02 5.11
CA PRO A 276 -13.97 2.56 6.43
C PRO A 276 -14.22 3.73 7.37
N PRO A 277 -15.11 3.60 8.38
CA PRO A 277 -15.25 4.56 9.48
C PRO A 277 -13.89 4.80 10.16
N ARG A 278 -13.26 5.94 9.88
CA ARG A 278 -11.92 6.28 10.38
C ARG A 278 -11.88 7.73 10.81
N THR A 279 -10.98 8.02 11.74
CA THR A 279 -10.67 9.41 12.06
C THR A 279 -10.00 10.05 10.84
N PRO A 280 -10.33 11.31 10.53
CA PRO A 280 -9.67 12.09 9.48
C PRO A 280 -8.15 11.95 9.50
N ARG A 281 -7.55 12.10 10.68
CA ARG A 281 -6.11 11.98 10.94
C ARG A 281 -5.51 10.68 10.39
N ARG A 282 -6.20 9.56 10.54
CA ARG A 282 -5.71 8.26 10.08
C ARG A 282 -5.73 8.15 8.56
N VAL A 283 -6.78 8.65 7.93
CA VAL A 283 -6.89 8.70 6.47
C VAL A 283 -5.79 9.60 5.89
N PHE A 284 -5.48 10.74 6.52
CA PHE A 284 -4.37 11.60 6.12
C PHE A 284 -2.99 10.94 6.27
N GLY A 285 -2.77 10.17 7.34
CA GLY A 285 -1.54 9.40 7.51
C GLY A 285 -1.35 8.35 6.41
N GLU A 286 -2.41 7.67 6.01
CA GLU A 286 -2.39 6.68 4.93
C GLU A 286 -2.25 7.35 3.55
N LEU A 287 -2.84 8.54 3.36
CA LEU A 287 -2.60 9.42 2.20
C LEU A 287 -1.15 9.93 2.10
N ARG A 288 -0.31 9.83 3.14
CA ARG A 288 1.09 10.25 3.05
C ARG A 288 1.97 9.27 2.31
N SER A 289 1.73 7.97 2.43
CA SER A 289 2.59 6.93 1.82
C SER A 289 2.52 6.87 0.30
N VAL A 290 1.79 7.82 -0.30
CA VAL A 290 1.24 7.71 -1.63
C VAL A 290 1.36 8.97 -2.46
N LEU A 291 1.59 10.10 -1.78
CA LEU A 291 1.96 11.34 -2.43
C LEU A 291 3.41 11.24 -2.93
N ARG A 292 3.61 11.67 -4.18
CA ARG A 292 4.92 11.72 -4.84
C ARG A 292 5.93 12.59 -4.08
N ARG A 293 5.46 13.67 -3.45
CA ARG A 293 6.22 14.65 -2.68
C ARG A 293 5.50 14.86 -1.35
N PRO A 294 5.77 14.03 -0.34
CA PRO A 294 5.17 14.16 0.99
C PRO A 294 5.36 15.53 1.63
N THR A 295 6.41 16.27 1.21
CA THR A 295 6.75 17.63 1.66
C THR A 295 6.11 18.73 0.81
N ARG A 296 5.53 18.41 -0.36
CA ARG A 296 4.86 19.37 -1.27
C ARG A 296 3.50 18.82 -1.75
N PRO A 297 2.58 18.47 -0.83
CA PRO A 297 1.28 17.87 -1.17
C PRO A 297 0.49 18.69 -2.20
N LEU A 298 0.45 20.03 -2.07
CA LEU A 298 -0.24 20.90 -3.03
C LEU A 298 0.23 20.71 -4.48
N ALA A 299 1.53 20.51 -4.70
CA ALA A 299 2.08 20.35 -6.04
C ALA A 299 1.66 19.00 -6.67
N ASP A 300 1.44 17.96 -5.85
CA ASP A 300 0.95 16.67 -6.31
C ASP A 300 -0.56 16.68 -6.54
N LEU A 301 -1.31 17.39 -5.70
CA LEU A 301 -2.74 17.58 -5.89
C LEU A 301 -3.05 18.37 -7.16
N HIS A 302 -2.26 19.42 -7.45
CA HIS A 302 -2.34 20.13 -8.72
C HIS A 302 -1.95 19.26 -9.90
N TRP A 303 -0.90 18.44 -9.76
CA TRP A 303 -0.47 17.51 -10.80
C TRP A 303 -1.55 16.48 -11.16
N LEU A 304 -2.19 15.85 -10.15
CA LEU A 304 -3.29 14.89 -10.35
C LEU A 304 -4.48 15.51 -11.08
N ARG A 305 -4.84 16.75 -10.73
CA ARG A 305 -5.89 17.52 -11.40
C ARG A 305 -5.54 17.81 -12.86
N ASP A 306 -4.33 18.32 -13.11
CA ASP A 306 -3.92 18.81 -14.43
C ASP A 306 -3.74 17.67 -15.46
N ARG A 307 -3.58 16.42 -15.00
CA ARG A 307 -3.39 15.24 -15.85
C ARG A 307 -4.66 14.42 -16.14
N LYS A 308 -5.82 14.84 -15.63
CA LYS A 308 -7.14 14.21 -15.91
C LYS A 308 -7.20 12.70 -15.64
N GLU A 309 -6.44 12.20 -14.66
CA GLU A 309 -6.66 10.86 -14.10
C GLU A 309 -7.82 10.93 -13.12
N ALA A 310 -8.98 11.18 -13.70
CA ALA A 310 -10.07 11.81 -13.00
C ALA A 310 -10.70 10.85 -11.95
N SER A 311 -10.48 9.53 -12.09
CA SER A 311 -10.78 8.50 -11.08
C SER A 311 -9.84 8.52 -9.87
N ALA A 312 -8.53 8.72 -10.06
CA ALA A 312 -7.55 8.81 -8.99
C ALA A 312 -7.67 10.15 -8.24
N GLY A 313 -7.89 11.25 -8.99
CA GLY A 313 -8.25 12.54 -8.44
C GLY A 313 -9.56 12.49 -7.63
N ALA A 314 -10.59 11.79 -8.14
CA ALA A 314 -11.86 11.62 -7.44
C ALA A 314 -11.71 10.76 -6.16
N ALA A 315 -10.93 9.68 -6.19
CA ALA A 315 -10.61 8.87 -5.02
C ALA A 315 -9.96 9.70 -3.91
N LEU A 316 -8.97 10.51 -4.30
CA LEU A 316 -8.20 11.36 -3.39
C LEU A 316 -9.04 12.50 -2.81
N LEU A 317 -9.86 13.13 -3.64
CA LEU A 317 -10.83 14.13 -3.20
C LEU A 317 -11.93 13.54 -2.31
N GLY A 318 -12.34 12.29 -2.57
CA GLY A 318 -13.25 11.54 -1.72
C GLY A 318 -12.65 11.25 -0.35
N LEU A 319 -11.36 10.86 -0.32
CA LEU A 319 -10.57 10.71 0.89
C LEU A 319 -10.45 12.03 1.68
N PHE A 320 -10.23 13.17 1.01
CA PHE A 320 -10.20 14.48 1.66
C PHE A 320 -11.57 14.95 2.17
N ALA A 321 -12.63 14.75 1.40
CA ALA A 321 -13.99 15.09 1.83
C ALA A 321 -14.41 14.23 3.03
N TYR A 322 -14.18 12.93 2.96
CA TYR A 322 -14.39 12.02 4.07
C TYR A 322 -13.63 12.45 5.34
N ALA A 323 -12.37 12.86 5.17
CA ALA A 323 -11.57 13.39 6.27
C ALA A 323 -12.07 14.76 6.80
N ALA A 324 -12.72 15.59 6.00
CA ALA A 324 -13.33 16.83 6.50
C ALA A 324 -14.66 16.61 7.25
N SER A 325 -15.34 15.49 6.99
CA SER A 325 -16.73 15.23 7.43
C SER A 325 -16.86 14.27 8.60
N GLY A 326 -15.87 13.37 8.76
CA GLY A 326 -15.97 12.23 9.66
C GLY A 326 -16.98 11.16 9.19
N PRO A 327 -17.10 10.04 9.93
CA PRO A 327 -17.85 8.85 9.50
C PRO A 327 -19.38 8.95 9.60
N ALA A 328 -19.93 10.02 10.18
CA ALA A 328 -21.38 10.18 10.41
C ALA A 328 -21.91 11.60 10.15
N GLY A 329 -21.06 12.52 9.67
CA GLY A 329 -21.48 13.87 9.30
C GLY A 329 -21.84 13.92 7.81
N PRO A 330 -22.90 14.64 7.39
CA PRO A 330 -22.97 15.09 6.00
C PRO A 330 -21.67 15.85 5.70
N PRO A 331 -21.13 15.77 4.47
CA PRO A 331 -19.99 16.58 4.10
C PRO A 331 -20.26 18.04 4.48
N PRO A 332 -19.29 18.75 5.11
CA PRO A 332 -19.44 20.15 5.47
C PRO A 332 -20.15 20.92 4.37
N GLU A 333 -21.19 21.69 4.71
CA GLU A 333 -22.05 22.35 3.75
C GLU A 333 -21.21 23.09 2.68
N GLY A 334 -21.46 22.80 1.40
CA GLY A 334 -20.66 23.33 0.30
C GLY A 334 -19.45 22.49 -0.14
N ILE A 335 -19.02 21.45 0.60
CA ILE A 335 -17.96 20.53 0.11
C ILE A 335 -18.42 19.78 -1.13
N ARG A 336 -19.69 19.34 -1.15
CA ARG A 336 -20.29 18.69 -2.31
C ARG A 336 -20.24 19.60 -3.53
N GLU A 337 -20.72 20.83 -3.43
CA GLU A 337 -20.67 21.82 -4.51
C GLU A 337 -19.22 22.16 -4.90
N ARG A 338 -18.29 22.29 -3.95
CA ARG A 338 -16.87 22.60 -4.21
C ARG A 338 -16.12 21.45 -4.87
N LEU A 339 -16.39 20.20 -4.51
CA LEU A 339 -15.89 19.02 -5.21
C LEU A 339 -16.46 18.94 -6.63
N SER A 340 -17.74 19.28 -6.78
CA SER A 340 -18.40 19.39 -8.08
C SER A 340 -17.81 20.45 -8.97
N GLU A 341 -17.51 21.59 -8.38
CA GLU A 341 -16.95 22.73 -9.07
C GLU A 341 -15.47 22.50 -9.39
N PHE A 342 -14.72 21.86 -8.49
CA PHE A 342 -13.33 21.48 -8.70
C PHE A 342 -13.19 20.42 -9.81
N ALA A 343 -14.08 19.42 -9.84
CA ALA A 343 -14.10 18.41 -10.91
C ALA A 343 -14.52 19.00 -12.27
N ARG A 344 -15.39 20.02 -12.28
CA ARG A 344 -15.87 20.71 -13.50
C ARG A 344 -14.94 21.82 -14.01
N ARG A 345 -14.04 22.36 -13.17
CA ARG A 345 -13.18 23.51 -13.53
C ARG A 345 -11.91 23.04 -14.26
N SER A 346 -11.81 23.39 -15.54
CA SER A 346 -10.54 23.41 -16.28
C SER A 346 -9.63 24.51 -15.72
N GLY A 347 -8.81 24.18 -14.72
CA GLY A 347 -7.77 25.07 -14.18
C GLY A 347 -8.01 25.61 -12.76
N PRO A 348 -6.98 26.19 -12.10
CA PRO A 348 -7.03 26.60 -10.70
C PRO A 348 -7.85 27.88 -10.47
N GLY A 349 -9.10 27.75 -10.04
CA GLY A 349 -9.85 28.83 -9.37
C GLY A 349 -9.51 28.93 -7.87
N GLY A 350 -9.67 30.13 -7.29
CA GLY A 350 -9.21 30.48 -5.93
C GLY A 350 -9.81 29.68 -4.77
N GLU A 351 -11.03 29.15 -4.89
CA GLU A 351 -11.69 28.37 -3.83
C GLU A 351 -11.12 26.94 -3.69
N GLY A 352 -10.66 26.35 -4.80
CA GLY A 352 -9.95 25.07 -4.76
C GLY A 352 -8.64 25.16 -4.01
N LEU A 353 -7.97 26.32 -4.07
CA LEU A 353 -6.73 26.57 -3.34
C LEU A 353 -6.94 26.59 -1.82
N ALA A 354 -8.07 27.12 -1.35
CA ALA A 354 -8.41 27.17 0.08
C ALA A 354 -8.69 25.75 0.64
N PHE A 355 -9.42 24.92 -0.11
CA PHE A 355 -9.68 23.53 0.26
C PHE A 355 -8.39 22.69 0.29
N LEU A 356 -7.54 22.83 -0.73
CA LEU A 356 -6.24 22.17 -0.77
C LEU A 356 -5.32 22.63 0.38
N ARG A 357 -5.36 23.92 0.75
CA ARG A 357 -4.65 24.47 1.91
C ARG A 357 -5.16 23.88 3.23
N LEU A 358 -6.47 23.70 3.39
CA LEU A 358 -7.06 23.05 4.57
C LEU A 358 -6.64 21.56 4.66
N GLY A 359 -6.75 20.82 3.55
CA GLY A 359 -6.25 19.44 3.48
C GLY A 359 -4.75 19.35 3.81
N CYS A 360 -3.96 20.35 3.42
CA CYS A 360 -2.54 20.44 3.78
C CYS A 360 -2.29 20.76 5.26
N ALA A 361 -3.09 21.63 5.87
CA ALA A 361 -3.01 21.91 7.30
C ALA A 361 -3.33 20.66 8.13
N LEU A 362 -4.44 19.98 7.83
CA LEU A 362 -4.85 18.73 8.48
C LEU A 362 -3.84 17.60 8.25
N TYR A 363 -3.28 17.51 7.04
CA TYR A 363 -2.19 16.58 6.71
C TYR A 363 -0.93 16.85 7.56
N ARG A 364 -0.54 18.12 7.75
CA ARG A 364 0.63 18.50 8.59
C ARG A 364 0.39 18.21 10.07
N GLU A 365 -0.83 18.41 10.56
CA GLU A 365 -1.21 18.08 11.94
C GLU A 365 -1.18 16.57 12.21
N GLY A 366 -1.68 15.74 11.28
CA GLY A 366 -1.61 14.28 11.39
C GLY A 366 -0.20 13.69 11.31
N LEU A 367 0.74 14.45 10.74
CA LEU A 367 2.15 14.09 10.52
C LEU A 367 2.95 14.00 11.82
N VAL A 368 2.68 14.90 12.77
CA VAL A 368 3.33 14.99 14.10
C VAL A 368 2.97 13.81 15.00
N GLU A 369 1.85 13.16 14.68
CA GLU A 369 1.05 12.50 15.69
C GLU A 369 0.91 10.98 15.44
N LEU A 370 1.15 10.51 14.20
CA LEU A 370 1.31 9.08 13.87
C LEU A 370 2.78 8.64 13.84
N TYR A 371 3.70 9.59 13.67
CA TYR A 371 5.15 9.40 13.74
C TYR A 371 5.75 10.49 14.64
N PRO A 372 5.74 10.32 15.97
CA PRO A 372 6.39 11.27 16.89
C PRO A 372 7.91 11.39 16.64
N SER A 373 8.49 10.47 15.87
CA SER A 373 9.88 10.46 15.41
C SER A 373 10.17 11.33 14.16
N PHE A 374 9.32 12.33 13.87
CA PHE A 374 9.63 13.39 12.89
C PHE A 374 9.83 14.76 13.58
N PRO A 375 10.75 14.93 14.56
CA PRO A 375 11.13 16.24 15.05
C PRO A 375 12.12 16.88 14.06
N GLY A 376 11.66 17.28 12.86
CA GLY A 376 12.62 17.68 11.82
C GLY A 376 12.11 18.49 10.64
N ALA A 377 10.89 19.02 10.66
CA ALA A 377 10.44 19.97 9.64
C ALA A 377 10.24 21.35 10.23
N GLY A 378 11.33 22.00 10.63
CA GLY A 378 11.36 23.46 10.66
C GLY A 378 11.35 23.97 9.22
N PHE A 379 10.16 24.25 8.67
CA PHE A 379 9.95 25.09 7.48
C PHE A 379 8.55 25.72 7.50
#